data_AF-A0A368FA60-F1
#
_entry.id   AF-A0A368FA60-F1
#
_cell.length_a   1.000
_cell.length_b   1.000
_cell.length_c   1.000
_cell.angle_alpha   90.00
_cell.angle_beta   90.00
_cell.angle_gamma   90.00
#
_symmetry.space_group_name_H-M   'P 1'
#
loop_
_entity.id
_entity.type
_entity.pdbx_description
1 polymer ?
#
loop_
_entity_poly.entity_id
_entity_poly.type
_entity_poly.pdbx_seq_one_letter_code
_entity_poly.pdbx_strand_id
1 'polypeptide(L)'
;MTISYKGIDGVPVVAHVPVPQGGLTLKEFRRHFSISSHANVQFFFKSTCEDGSAPYQLLLVNDDSAYLPIFEGRITAELKRISPE
;
A
#
# COMPACT_ATOMS: atom_id res chain seq x y z
N MET A 1 -10.04 -3.86 9.20
CA MET A 1 -9.00 -4.34 8.27
C MET A 1 -7.64 -3.91 8.77
N THR A 2 -6.61 -4.76 8.64
CA THR A 2 -5.23 -4.37 8.94
C THR A 2 -4.59 -3.76 7.69
N ILE A 3 -4.02 -2.57 7.84
CA ILE A 3 -3.22 -1.93 6.81
C ILE A 3 -1.80 -1.69 7.34
N SER A 4 -0.80 -1.83 6.49
CA SER A 4 0.59 -1.61 6.89
C SER A 4 1.46 -1.16 5.73
N TYR A 5 2.56 -0.48 6.05
CA TYR A 5 3.67 -0.31 5.12
C TYR A 5 5.01 -0.53 5.82
N LYS A 6 6.00 -1.01 5.08
CA LYS A 6 7.40 -0.99 5.50
C LYS A 6 8.04 0.32 5.05
N GLY A 7 8.52 1.12 6.00
CA GLY A 7 9.23 2.37 5.74
C GLY A 7 10.62 2.15 5.16
N ILE A 8 11.27 3.24 4.78
CA ILE A 8 12.66 3.24 4.24
C ILE A 8 13.67 2.79 5.31
N ASP A 9 13.36 3.05 6.58
CA ASP A 9 14.10 2.56 7.75
C ASP A 9 13.94 1.05 7.99
N GLY A 10 13.09 0.39 7.20
CA GLY A 10 12.80 -1.03 7.31
C GLY A 10 11.83 -1.39 8.44
N VAL A 11 11.31 -0.40 9.17
CA VAL A 11 10.38 -0.62 10.28
C VAL A 11 8.95 -0.66 9.72
N PRO A 12 8.17 -1.71 10.01
CA PRO A 12 6.78 -1.77 9.61
C PRO A 12 5.91 -0.86 10.48
N VAL A 13 5.10 -0.03 9.83
CA VAL A 13 4.05 0.77 10.47
C VAL A 13 2.71 0.12 10.17
N VAL A 14 1.89 -0.07 11.21
CA VAL A 14 0.65 -0.85 11.14
C VAL A 14 -0.51 -0.04 11.71
N ALA A 15 -1.67 -0.10 11.06
CA ALA A 15 -2.91 0.47 11.55
C ALA A 15 -4.09 -0.51 11.38
N HIS A 16 -5.07 -0.40 12.28
CA HIS A 16 -6.35 -1.07 12.16
C HIS A 16 -7.40 -0.03 11.79
N VAL A 17 -8.09 -0.26 10.68
CA VAL A 17 -9.08 0.67 10.13
C VAL A 17 -10.44 0.00 10.01
N PRO A 18 -11.56 0.76 10.06
CA PRO A 18 -12.87 0.24 9.71
C PRO A 18 -12.81 -0.43 8.33
N VAL A 19 -13.55 -1.52 8.14
CA VAL A 19 -13.63 -2.16 6.82
C VAL A 19 -14.49 -1.28 5.93
N PRO A 20 -13.94 -0.57 4.92
CA PRO A 20 -14.74 0.31 4.10
C PRO A 20 -15.64 -0.53 3.20
N GLN A 21 -16.92 -0.16 3.10
CA GLN A 21 -17.81 -0.72 2.07
C GLN A 21 -17.30 -0.23 0.70
N GLY A 22 -16.68 -1.12 -0.08
CA GLY A 22 -16.10 -0.78 -1.39
C GLY A 22 -14.57 -0.89 -1.48
N GLY A 23 -13.87 -1.12 -0.36
CA GLY A 23 -12.41 -1.20 -0.33
C GLY A 23 -11.74 0.14 0.03
N LEU A 24 -10.43 0.11 0.26
CA LEU A 24 -9.65 1.28 0.66
C LEU A 24 -8.92 1.83 -0.57
N THR A 25 -9.00 3.14 -0.83
CA THR A 25 -8.20 3.75 -1.92
C THR A 25 -6.81 4.19 -1.44
N LEU A 26 -5.90 4.47 -2.38
CA LEU A 26 -4.58 5.00 -2.05
C LEU A 26 -4.66 6.32 -1.26
N LYS A 27 -5.59 7.22 -1.61
CA LYS A 27 -5.82 8.47 -0.87
C LYS A 27 -6.17 8.21 0.60
N GLU A 28 -7.00 7.21 0.86
CA GLU A 28 -7.44 6.88 2.21
C GLU A 28 -6.33 6.21 3.02
N PHE A 29 -5.55 5.33 2.38
CA PHE A 29 -4.37 4.72 2.97
C PHE A 29 -3.34 5.78 3.39
N ARG A 30 -3.02 6.72 2.49
CA ARG A 30 -2.17 7.87 2.78
C ARG A 30 -2.67 8.67 3.97
N ARG A 31 -3.97 8.95 4.02
CA ARG A 31 -4.63 9.66 5.14
C ARG A 31 -4.47 8.94 6.47
N HIS A 32 -4.60 7.61 6.51
CA HIS A 32 -4.43 6.83 7.75
C HIS A 32 -3.01 6.89 8.31
N PHE A 33 -2.00 7.08 7.47
CA PHE A 33 -0.60 7.21 7.88
C PHE A 33 -0.07 8.64 7.85
N SER A 34 -0.93 9.63 7.60
CA SER A 34 -0.55 11.04 7.46
C SER A 34 0.55 11.29 6.41
N ILE A 35 0.53 10.53 5.30
CA ILE A 35 1.50 10.66 4.20
C ILE A 35 0.91 11.56 3.11
N SER A 36 1.57 12.67 2.79
CA SER A 36 1.12 13.60 1.74
C SER A 36 1.09 12.94 0.36
N SER A 37 0.13 13.31 -0.49
CA SER A 37 0.13 12.94 -1.92
C SER A 37 1.30 13.57 -2.68
N HIS A 38 1.84 14.69 -2.18
CA HIS A 38 3.05 15.34 -2.72
C HIS A 38 4.35 14.76 -2.17
N ALA A 39 4.29 13.73 -1.30
CA ALA A 39 5.50 13.08 -0.82
C ALA A 39 6.23 12.39 -1.98
N ASN A 40 7.55 12.53 -2.03
CA ASN A 40 8.40 11.95 -3.06
C ASN A 40 8.62 10.43 -2.87
N VAL A 41 7.51 9.69 -2.79
CA VAL A 41 7.47 8.27 -2.44
C VAL A 41 6.45 7.52 -3.28
N GLN A 42 6.75 6.25 -3.54
CA GLN A 42 5.87 5.29 -4.20
C GLN A 42 5.52 4.17 -3.25
N PHE A 43 4.34 3.59 -3.46
CA PHE A 43 3.85 2.43 -2.72
C PHE A 43 3.71 1.23 -3.64
N PHE A 44 4.29 0.12 -3.20
CA PHE A 44 4.18 -1.17 -3.85
C PHE A 44 3.38 -2.09 -2.94
N PHE A 45 2.15 -2.43 -3.33
CA PHE A 45 1.24 -3.22 -2.51
C PHE A 45 1.35 -4.70 -2.82
N LYS A 46 1.32 -5.54 -1.79
CA LYS A 46 1.19 -6.98 -1.98
C LYS A 46 -0.15 -7.30 -2.64
N SER A 47 -0.12 -8.04 -3.73
CA SER A 47 -1.30 -8.63 -4.36
C SER A 47 -1.04 -10.09 -4.72
N THR A 48 -2.12 -10.83 -5.02
CA THR A 48 -2.01 -12.18 -5.57
C THR A 48 -1.21 -12.14 -6.87
N CYS A 49 -0.24 -13.05 -7.00
CA CYS A 49 0.55 -13.19 -8.22
C CYS A 49 -0.33 -13.77 -9.34
N GLU A 50 -0.39 -13.09 -10.49
CA GLU A 50 -1.29 -13.45 -11.60
C GLU A 50 -0.95 -14.80 -12.25
N ASP A 51 0.34 -15.15 -12.29
CA ASP A 51 0.84 -16.39 -12.90
C ASP A 51 1.06 -17.53 -11.89
N GLY A 52 0.81 -17.28 -10.60
CA GLY A 52 1.01 -18.24 -9.52
C GLY A 52 2.47 -18.63 -9.25
N SER A 53 3.45 -17.94 -9.84
CA SER A 53 4.88 -18.26 -9.71
C SER A 53 5.46 -17.93 -8.33
N ALA A 54 4.77 -17.05 -7.58
CA ALA A 54 5.18 -16.56 -6.28
C ALA A 54 3.97 -16.45 -5.34
N PRO A 55 4.19 -16.45 -4.01
CA PRO A 55 3.11 -16.29 -3.03
C PRO A 55 2.39 -14.94 -3.18
N TYR A 56 3.10 -13.89 -3.60
CA TYR A 56 2.54 -12.57 -3.88
C TYR A 56 3.42 -11.84 -4.91
N GLN A 57 2.85 -10.81 -5.53
CA GLN A 57 3.59 -9.81 -6.30
C GLN A 57 3.50 -8.43 -5.64
N LEU A 58 4.38 -7.52 -6.06
CA LEU A 58 4.38 -6.13 -5.61
C LEU A 58 3.81 -5.24 -6.71
N LEU A 59 2.58 -4.76 -6.52
CA LEU A 59 1.88 -3.91 -7.46
C LEU A 59 2.12 -2.44 -7.14
N LEU A 60 2.70 -1.69 -8.08
CA LEU A 60 2.78 -0.23 -7.98
C LEU A 60 1.37 0.36 -8.10
N VAL A 61 0.96 1.15 -7.11
CA VAL A 61 -0.28 1.94 -7.17
C VAL A 61 0.07 3.41 -6.96
N ASN A 62 -0.24 4.24 -7.96
CA ASN A 62 0.11 5.67 -7.98
C ASN A 62 -1.10 6.60 -8.21
N ASP A 63 -2.27 6.06 -8.50
CA ASP A 63 -3.53 6.80 -8.59
C ASP A 63 -4.22 6.82 -7.21
N ASP A 64 -4.43 8.02 -6.68
CA ASP A 64 -5.09 8.24 -5.38
C ASP A 64 -6.55 7.73 -5.34
N SER A 65 -7.18 7.60 -6.51
CA SER A 65 -8.53 7.05 -6.65
C SER A 65 -8.57 5.52 -6.76
N ALA A 66 -7.43 4.88 -7.02
CA ALA A 66 -7.36 3.44 -7.18
C ALA A 66 -7.59 2.70 -5.85
N TYR A 67 -8.37 1.63 -5.92
CA TYR A 67 -8.55 0.69 -4.82
C TYR A 67 -7.29 -0.15 -4.62
N LEU A 68 -6.97 -0.41 -3.35
CA LEU A 68 -5.77 -1.13 -2.97
C LEU A 68 -6.02 -2.65 -2.94
N PRO A 69 -5.04 -3.46 -3.38
CA PRO A 69 -5.18 -4.91 -3.35
C PRO A 69 -5.17 -5.41 -1.91
N ILE A 70 -6.02 -6.39 -1.65
CA ILE A 70 -6.07 -7.12 -0.39
C ILE A 70 -5.38 -8.47 -0.61
N PHE A 71 -4.36 -8.76 0.19
CA PHE A 71 -3.65 -10.02 0.21
C PHE A 71 -3.77 -10.64 1.60
N GLU A 72 -4.28 -11.87 1.68
CA GLU A 72 -4.52 -12.59 2.94
C GLU A 72 -5.32 -11.78 3.98
N GLY A 73 -6.33 -11.03 3.51
CA GLY A 73 -7.20 -10.21 4.36
C GLY A 73 -6.57 -8.91 4.88
N ARG A 74 -5.41 -8.51 4.34
CA ARG A 74 -4.67 -7.30 4.75
C ARG A 74 -4.25 -6.48 3.54
N ILE A 75 -4.01 -5.20 3.77
CA ILE A 75 -3.32 -4.33 2.80
C ILE A 75 -1.91 -4.11 3.33
N THR A 76 -0.90 -4.48 2.53
CA THR A 76 0.51 -4.37 2.92
C THR A 76 1.28 -3.70 1.80
N ALA A 77 2.04 -2.65 2.11
CA ALA A 77 2.85 -1.93 1.15
C ALA A 77 4.34 -1.92 1.50
N GLU A 78 5.18 -1.75 0.48
CA GLU A 78 6.54 -1.25 0.62
C GLU A 78 6.59 0.19 0.14
N LEU A 79 7.15 1.09 0.97
CA LEU A 79 7.35 2.48 0.63
C LEU A 79 8.78 2.68 0.11
N LYS A 80 8.92 3.25 -1.09
CA LYS A 80 10.22 3.58 -1.70
C LYS A 80 10.29 5.07 -2.03
N ARG A 81 11.47 5.69 -1.87
CA ARG A 81 11.70 7.06 -2.38
C ARG A 81 11.81 7.01 -3.89
N ILE A 82 11.26 8.04 -4.54
CA ILE A 82 11.53 8.27 -5.97
C ILE A 82 12.86 9.01 -6.03
N SER A 83 13.84 8.46 -6.75
CA SER A 83 15.09 9.18 -7.02
C SER A 83 14.79 10.42 -7.88
N PRO A 84 15.42 11.57 -7.63
CA PRO A 84 15.45 12.63 -8.64
C PRO A 84 16.13 12.08 -9.89
N GLU A 85 15.54 12.33 -11.06
CA GLU A 85 16.23 12.16 -12.35
C GLU A 85 17.40 13.14 -12.49
#